data_AF-C2E5K0-F1
#
_entry.id   AF-C2E5K0-F1
#
_cell.length_a   1.000
_cell.length_b   1.000
_cell.length_c   1.000
_cell.angle_alpha   90.00
_cell.angle_beta   90.00
_cell.angle_gamma   90.00
#
_symmetry.space_group_name_H-M   'P 1'
#
loop_
_entity.id
_entity.type
_entity.pdbx_description
1 polymer ?
#
loop_
_entity_poly.entity_id
_entity_poly.type
_entity_poly.pdbx_seq_one_letter_code
_entity_poly.pdbx_strand_id
1 'polypeptide(L)'
;MLTVFRDTYFPWQLTFNFHRSLSDINLVFMKETLKLTHGQSLLDFFYNSLGNVLWFIPFGFLFPTVIQKKSMVGTILAGGCLSVIIESLQFVLETGVSDIDDVFFNVCGTIIGFILYRIIYRFL
;
A
#
# COMPACT_ATOMS: atom_id res chain seq x y z
N MET A 1 -3.48 -13.13 -6.99
CA MET A 1 -4.23 -13.20 -5.71
C MET A 1 -3.94 -11.89 -5.01
N LEU A 2 -4.95 -11.07 -4.71
CA LEU A 2 -4.73 -9.78 -4.05
C LEU A 2 -3.92 -9.99 -2.77
N THR A 3 -2.81 -9.27 -2.64
CA THR A 3 -1.84 -9.35 -1.53
C THR A 3 -2.47 -9.19 -0.15
N VAL A 4 -3.63 -8.54 -0.08
CA VAL A 4 -4.30 -8.20 1.17
C VAL A 4 -5.02 -9.38 1.83
N PHE A 5 -5.39 -10.44 1.08
CA PHE A 5 -6.14 -11.58 1.63
C PHE A 5 -5.73 -12.90 0.98
N ARG A 6 -4.55 -13.41 1.37
CA ARG A 6 -4.03 -14.66 0.79
C ARG A 6 -4.81 -15.92 1.24
N ASP A 7 -5.50 -15.87 2.38
CA ASP A 7 -6.25 -17.02 2.93
C ASP A 7 -7.61 -16.65 3.57
N THR A 8 -8.08 -15.42 3.36
CA THR A 8 -9.31 -14.91 3.98
C THR A 8 -10.34 -14.56 2.91
N TYR A 9 -11.28 -15.47 2.65
CA TYR A 9 -12.34 -15.25 1.66
C TYR A 9 -13.56 -14.55 2.27
N PHE A 10 -13.74 -14.71 3.58
CA PHE A 10 -14.88 -14.17 4.30
C PHE A 10 -14.46 -13.44 5.58
N PRO A 11 -15.16 -12.35 5.98
CA PRO A 11 -14.79 -11.54 7.15
C PRO A 11 -14.70 -12.31 8.47
N TRP A 12 -15.44 -13.41 8.62
CA TRP A 12 -15.45 -14.24 9.83
C TRP A 12 -14.24 -15.17 9.96
N GLN A 13 -13.35 -15.21 8.96
CA GLN A 13 -12.09 -15.97 9.00
C GLN A 13 -10.91 -15.13 9.51
N LEU A 14 -11.14 -13.84 9.82
CA LEU A 14 -10.10 -12.95 10.33
C LEU A 14 -9.70 -13.36 11.75
N THR A 15 -8.42 -13.69 11.93
CA THR A 15 -7.81 -13.99 13.23
C THR A 15 -6.93 -12.82 13.66
N PHE A 16 -7.10 -12.36 14.90
CA PHE A 16 -6.22 -11.33 15.46
C PHE A 16 -5.06 -12.02 16.19
N ASN A 17 -3.86 -11.94 15.62
CA ASN A 17 -2.65 -12.43 16.26
C ASN A 17 -1.75 -11.28 16.75
N PHE A 18 -1.98 -10.87 17.99
CA PHE A 18 -1.15 -9.88 18.68
C PHE A 18 0.20 -10.44 19.17
N HIS A 19 0.40 -11.76 19.11
CA HIS A 19 1.61 -12.44 19.59
C HIS A 19 2.60 -12.74 18.46
N ARG A 20 2.33 -12.26 17.24
CA ARG A 20 3.20 -12.43 16.08
C ARG A 20 4.54 -11.72 16.34
N SER A 21 5.63 -12.40 15.99
CA SER A 21 6.97 -11.87 16.25
C SER A 21 7.26 -10.66 15.36
N LEU A 22 7.83 -9.60 15.93
CA LEU A 22 8.26 -8.43 15.16
C LEU A 22 9.36 -8.77 14.13
N SER A 23 10.01 -9.92 14.26
CA SER A 23 10.96 -10.44 13.26
C SER A 23 10.32 -10.74 11.91
N ASP A 24 9.00 -10.91 11.87
CA ASP A 24 8.25 -11.25 10.66
C ASP A 24 7.92 -10.00 9.82
N ILE A 25 8.18 -8.80 10.35
CA ILE A 25 8.04 -7.54 9.61
C ILE A 25 9.30 -7.32 8.78
N ASN A 26 9.14 -7.19 7.46
CA ASN A 26 10.26 -6.81 6.61
C ASN A 26 10.45 -5.29 6.64
N LEU A 27 11.43 -4.85 7.42
CA LEU A 27 11.85 -3.44 7.47
C LEU A 27 13.06 -3.15 6.58
N VAL A 28 13.64 -4.16 5.94
CA VAL A 28 14.81 -3.96 5.08
C VAL A 28 14.32 -3.57 3.70
N PHE A 29 14.51 -2.29 3.39
CA PHE A 29 14.13 -1.72 2.11
C PHE A 29 14.72 -2.52 0.93
N MET A 30 13.86 -2.86 -0.02
CA MET A 30 14.12 -3.64 -1.23
C MET A 30 14.61 -5.07 -0.99
N LYS A 31 14.55 -5.63 0.23
CA LYS A 31 15.06 -6.99 0.49
C LYS A 31 14.19 -8.06 -0.16
N GLU A 32 12.88 -8.02 0.03
CA GLU A 32 11.96 -8.97 -0.60
C GLU A 32 11.79 -8.62 -2.09
N THR A 33 11.78 -7.33 -2.45
CA THR A 33 11.85 -6.87 -3.84
C THR A 33 13.04 -7.49 -4.60
N LEU A 34 14.25 -7.43 -4.03
CA LEU A 34 15.45 -8.00 -4.66
C LEU A 34 15.41 -9.54 -4.69
N LYS A 35 14.91 -10.19 -3.63
CA LYS A 35 14.71 -11.66 -3.65
C LYS A 35 13.74 -12.10 -4.75
N LEU A 36 12.66 -11.35 -4.96
CA LEU A 36 11.67 -11.63 -6.01
C LEU A 36 12.24 -11.39 -7.41
N THR A 37 13.16 -10.43 -7.60
CA THR A 37 13.86 -10.26 -8.88
C THR A 37 14.77 -11.43 -9.26
N HIS A 38 15.22 -12.23 -8.27
CA HIS A 38 16.02 -13.44 -8.47
C HIS A 38 15.21 -14.75 -8.38
N GLY A 39 13.95 -14.69 -7.93
CA GLY A 39 13.00 -15.81 -7.82
C GLY A 39 12.10 -15.94 -9.06
N GLN A 40 11.55 -17.13 -9.29
CA GLN A 40 10.94 -17.64 -10.54
C GLN A 40 9.79 -16.84 -11.22
N SER A 41 9.49 -15.59 -10.87
CA SER A 41 8.40 -14.84 -11.49
C SER A 41 8.51 -13.32 -11.28
N LEU A 42 9.12 -12.61 -12.23
CA LEU A 42 9.04 -11.14 -12.32
C LEU A 42 7.57 -10.65 -12.35
N LEU A 43 6.65 -11.50 -12.80
CA LEU A 43 5.23 -11.22 -12.82
C LEU A 43 4.64 -11.05 -11.41
N ASP A 44 5.08 -11.84 -10.42
CA ASP A 44 4.58 -11.70 -9.04
C ASP A 44 5.10 -10.41 -8.39
N PHE A 45 6.33 -10.03 -8.70
CA PHE A 45 6.90 -8.74 -8.29
C PHE A 45 6.09 -7.57 -8.85
N PHE A 46 5.86 -7.56 -10.16
CA PHE A 46 5.06 -6.52 -10.80
C PHE A 46 3.63 -6.51 -10.27
N TYR A 47 3.03 -7.69 -10.08
CA TYR A 47 1.65 -7.80 -9.60
C TYR A 47 1.47 -7.22 -8.19
N ASN A 48 2.38 -7.54 -7.25
CA ASN A 48 2.30 -7.01 -5.89
C ASN A 48 2.62 -5.51 -5.83
N SER A 49 3.71 -5.08 -6.47
CA SER A 49 4.16 -3.69 -6.43
C SER A 49 3.21 -2.75 -7.18
N LEU A 50 2.79 -3.12 -8.40
CA LEU A 50 1.81 -2.33 -9.16
C LEU A 50 0.43 -2.36 -8.50
N GLY A 51 0.03 -3.48 -7.91
CA GLY A 51 -1.23 -3.57 -7.16
C GLY A 51 -1.31 -2.47 -6.11
N ASN A 52 -0.29 -2.39 -5.26
CA ASN A 52 -0.19 -1.40 -4.17
C ASN A 52 -0.23 0.05 -4.71
N VAL A 53 0.54 0.35 -5.76
CA VAL A 53 0.47 1.66 -6.44
C VAL A 53 -0.94 1.96 -6.94
N LEU A 54 -1.57 1.03 -7.68
CA LEU A 54 -2.87 1.23 -8.31
C LEU A 54 -3.98 1.46 -7.27
N TRP A 55 -3.95 0.76 -6.14
CA TRP A 55 -4.92 0.92 -5.05
C TRP A 55 -4.88 2.31 -4.40
N PHE A 56 -3.71 2.95 -4.36
CA PHE A 56 -3.55 4.27 -3.74
C PHE A 56 -3.77 5.46 -4.69
N ILE A 57 -3.80 5.24 -6.01
CA ILE A 57 -4.11 6.29 -6.99
C ILE A 57 -5.48 6.95 -6.72
N PRO A 58 -6.60 6.20 -6.56
CA PRO A 58 -7.89 6.79 -6.23
C PRO A 58 -7.86 7.60 -4.94
N PHE A 59 -7.16 7.10 -3.91
CA PHE A 59 -7.03 7.82 -2.65
C PHE A 59 -6.30 9.15 -2.83
N GLY A 60 -5.14 9.16 -3.49
CA GLY A 60 -4.37 10.38 -3.77
C GLY A 60 -5.13 11.40 -4.62
N PHE A 61 -6.02 10.92 -5.50
CA PHE A 61 -6.90 11.77 -6.31
C PHE A 61 -8.04 12.39 -5.48
N LEU A 62 -8.72 11.58 -4.67
CA LEU A 62 -9.93 11.99 -3.95
C LEU A 62 -9.65 12.79 -2.68
N PHE A 63 -8.55 12.50 -1.99
CA PHE A 63 -8.19 13.15 -0.72
C PHE A 63 -8.22 14.70 -0.78
N PRO A 64 -7.53 15.37 -1.73
CA PRO A 64 -7.56 16.84 -1.82
C PRO A 64 -8.96 17.39 -2.18
N THR A 65 -9.80 16.60 -2.86
CA THR A 65 -11.19 16.95 -3.18
C THR A 65 -12.06 16.95 -1.92
N VAL A 66 -11.93 15.91 -1.08
CA VAL A 66 -12.73 15.75 0.15
C VAL A 66 -12.32 16.75 1.22
N ILE A 67 -11.01 16.91 1.44
CA ILE A 67 -10.48 17.83 2.48
C ILE A 67 -10.50 19.29 2.01
N GLN A 68 -10.84 19.54 0.73
CA GLN A 68 -10.90 20.85 0.10
C GLN A 68 -9.59 21.66 0.23
N LYS A 69 -8.47 20.97 0.49
CA LYS A 69 -7.13 21.56 0.60
C LYS A 69 -6.22 20.95 -0.47
N LYS A 70 -5.68 21.81 -1.33
CA LYS A 70 -4.79 21.42 -2.44
C LYS A 70 -3.32 21.26 -1.98
N SER A 71 -3.09 20.57 -0.86
CA SER A 71 -1.74 20.37 -0.32
C SER A 71 -1.19 19.01 -0.72
N MET A 72 -0.17 19.00 -1.58
CA MET A 72 0.54 17.78 -1.96
C MET A 72 1.14 17.08 -0.74
N VAL A 73 1.78 17.85 0.15
CA VAL A 73 2.37 17.32 1.39
C VAL A 73 1.29 16.71 2.28
N GLY A 74 0.13 17.36 2.41
CA GLY A 74 -0.99 16.84 3.19
C GLY A 74 -1.51 15.51 2.63
N THR A 75 -1.66 15.40 1.31
CA THR A 75 -2.08 14.18 0.65
C THR A 75 -1.06 13.05 0.80
N ILE A 76 0.23 13.34 0.65
CA ILE A 76 1.31 12.36 0.83
C ILE A 76 1.37 11.86 2.27
N LEU A 77 1.30 12.75 3.26
CA LEU A 77 1.29 12.35 4.67
C LEU A 77 0.07 11.50 5.00
N ALA A 78 -1.11 11.88 4.50
CA ALA A 78 -2.32 11.09 4.69
C ALA A 78 -2.21 9.70 4.04
N GLY A 79 -1.68 9.62 2.81
CA GLY A 79 -1.45 8.35 2.12
C GLY A 79 -0.42 7.47 2.83
N GLY A 80 0.68 8.06 3.30
CA GLY A 80 1.68 7.36 4.09
C GLY A 80 1.12 6.82 5.41
N CYS A 81 0.38 7.63 6.16
CA CYS A 81 -0.29 7.20 7.39
C CYS A 81 -1.30 6.07 7.13
N LEU A 82 -2.13 6.20 6.09
CA LEU A 82 -3.07 5.16 5.70
C LEU A 82 -2.35 3.87 5.34
N SER A 83 -1.25 3.96 4.59
CA SER A 83 -0.45 2.79 4.24
C SER A 83 0.12 2.08 5.46
N VAL A 84 0.70 2.82 6.41
CA VAL A 84 1.23 2.23 7.66
C VAL A 84 0.11 1.55 8.46
N ILE A 85 -1.10 2.13 8.49
CA ILE A 85 -2.26 1.50 9.13
C ILE A 85 -2.62 0.19 8.43
N ILE A 86 -2.67 0.16 7.10
CA ILE A 86 -3.00 -1.04 6.33
C ILE A 86 -1.96 -2.14 6.58
N GLU A 87 -0.67 -1.82 6.51
CA GLU A 87 0.42 -2.75 6.79
C GLU A 87 0.37 -3.30 8.22
N SER A 88 0.08 -2.44 9.20
CA SER A 88 -0.09 -2.84 10.59
C SER A 88 -1.28 -3.79 10.77
N LEU A 89 -2.39 -3.54 10.07
CA LEU A 89 -3.56 -4.41 10.07
C LEU A 89 -3.25 -5.75 9.41
N GLN A 90 -2.54 -5.78 8.28
CA GLN A 90 -2.13 -7.03 7.62
C GLN A 90 -1.22 -7.88 8.53
N PHE A 91 -0.36 -7.24 9.32
CA PHE A 91 0.47 -7.92 10.29
C PHE A 91 -0.37 -8.58 11.39
N VAL A 92 -1.26 -7.80 12.02
CA VAL A 92 -2.10 -8.24 13.16
C VAL A 92 -3.17 -9.24 12.74
N LEU A 93 -3.74 -9.10 11.54
CA LEU A 93 -4.81 -9.96 11.02
C LEU A 93 -4.27 -11.22 10.31
N GLU A 94 -2.95 -11.41 10.28
CA GLU A 94 -2.27 -12.51 9.58
C GLU A 94 -2.63 -12.62 8.08
N THR A 95 -3.15 -11.57 7.48
CA THR A 95 -3.60 -11.63 6.09
C THR A 95 -2.47 -11.46 5.07
N GLY A 96 -1.27 -11.06 5.54
CA GLY A 96 -0.07 -10.89 4.73
C GLY A 96 1.23 -10.77 5.52
N VAL A 97 2.30 -10.47 4.79
CA VAL A 97 3.61 -10.07 5.33
C VAL A 97 3.67 -8.56 5.24
N SER A 98 3.95 -7.89 6.36
CA SER A 98 4.12 -6.44 6.35
C SER A 98 5.49 -6.07 5.80
N ASP A 99 5.51 -5.21 4.78
CA ASP A 99 6.73 -4.82 4.08
C ASP A 99 6.85 -3.29 3.95
N ILE A 100 8.04 -2.76 4.23
CA ILE A 100 8.34 -1.35 4.03
C ILE A 100 8.27 -0.93 2.54
N ASP A 101 8.52 -1.87 1.63
CA ASP A 101 8.43 -1.64 0.19
C ASP A 101 6.98 -1.32 -0.22
N ASP A 102 6.00 -1.95 0.42
CA ASP A 102 4.57 -1.72 0.15
C ASP A 102 4.15 -0.31 0.55
N VAL A 103 4.67 0.22 1.66
CA VAL A 103 4.48 1.62 2.07
C VAL A 103 5.03 2.58 1.01
N PHE A 104 6.22 2.28 0.48
CA PHE A 104 6.83 3.10 -0.57
C PHE A 104 5.98 3.10 -1.85
N PHE A 105 5.50 1.93 -2.29
CA PHE A 105 4.64 1.82 -3.49
C PHE A 105 3.29 2.52 -3.29
N ASN A 106 2.68 2.40 -2.12
CA ASN A 106 1.42 3.09 -1.78
C ASN A 106 1.58 4.63 -1.78
N VAL A 107 2.70 5.14 -1.26
CA VAL A 107 3.03 6.57 -1.33
C VAL A 107 3.25 7.01 -2.78
N CYS A 108 3.92 6.20 -3.62
CA CYS A 108 4.05 6.47 -5.05
C CYS A 108 2.68 6.56 -5.74
N GLY A 109 1.77 5.62 -5.45
CA GLY A 109 0.39 5.65 -5.94
C GLY A 109 -0.36 6.92 -5.51
N THR A 110 -0.19 7.33 -4.26
CA THR A 110 -0.76 8.58 -3.72
C THR A 110 -0.27 9.81 -4.49
N ILE A 111 1.04 9.88 -4.78
CA ILE A 111 1.63 10.98 -5.55
C ILE A 111 1.05 11.02 -6.97
N ILE A 112 0.97 9.86 -7.64
CA ILE A 112 0.39 9.75 -8.98
C ILE A 112 -1.08 10.22 -8.97
N GLY A 113 -1.87 9.76 -8.01
CA GLY A 113 -3.26 10.19 -7.82
C GLY A 113 -3.40 11.70 -7.63
N PHE A 114 -2.54 12.31 -6.82
CA PHE A 114 -2.53 13.75 -6.61
C PHE A 114 -2.14 14.54 -7.88
N ILE A 115 -1.19 14.02 -8.66
CA ILE A 115 -0.81 14.61 -9.95
C ILE A 115 -2.01 14.57 -10.91
N LEU A 116 -2.72 13.45 -10.99
CA LEU A 116 -3.94 13.33 -11.81
C LEU A 116 -5.02 14.33 -11.36
N TYR A 117 -5.20 14.51 -10.03
CA TYR A 117 -6.08 15.54 -9.48
C TYR A 117 -5.66 16.93 -9.96
N ARG A 118 -4.38 17.27 -9.83
CA ARG A 118 -3.85 18.56 -10.27
C ARG A 118 -4.04 18.79 -11.76
N ILE A 119 -3.86 17.77 -12.60
CA ILE A 119 -4.08 17.87 -14.05
C ILE A 119 -5.55 18.13 -14.32
N ILE A 120 -6.46 17.29 -13.85
CA ILE A 120 -7.90 17.39 -14.14
C ILE A 120 -8.48 18.72 -13.65
N TYR A 121 -8.19 19.13 -12.41
CA TYR A 121 -8.68 20.39 -11.83
C TYR A 121 -7.87 21.63 -12.23
N ARG A 122 -6.86 21.48 -13.09
CA ARG A 122 -6.21 22.60 -13.78
C ARG A 122 -6.89 22.92 -15.10
N PHE A 123 -7.57 21.94 -15.71
CA PHE A 123 -8.30 22.08 -16.97
C PHE A 123 -9.81 22.34 -16.78
N LEU A 124 -10.33 22.16 -15.57
CA LEU A 124 -11.67 22.58 -15.12
C LEU A 124 -11.60 23.97 -14.46
#